data_AF-A0AAD6YF25-F1
#
_entry.id   AF-A0AAD6YF25-F1
#
_cell.length_a   1.000
_cell.length_b   1.000
_cell.length_c   1.000
_cell.angle_alpha   90.00
_cell.angle_beta   90.00
_cell.angle_gamma   90.00
#
_symmetry.space_group_name_H-M   'P 1'
#
loop_
_entity.id
_entity.type
_entity.pdbx_description
1 polymer ?
#
loop_
_entity_poly.entity_id
_entity_poly.type
_entity_poly.pdbx_seq_one_letter_code
_entity_poly.pdbx_strand_id
1 'polypeptide(L)'
;MINLPTLLATEKLQPNKANYATFKVLIEEHAASKGLTGYLDGTITKPALVTGASGIPAATPVFSTAPTLEEWTYRNGVMKSLIVTAIVDPIGLGVKREGTAKECWDSV
;
A
#
# COMPACT_ATOMS: atom_id res chain seq x y z
N MET A 1 -9.52 7.04 9.91
CA MET A 1 -8.05 6.95 9.76
C MET A 1 -7.69 5.48 9.56
N ILE A 2 -6.78 5.15 8.63
CA ILE A 2 -6.34 3.77 8.44
C ILE A 2 -5.22 3.46 9.45
N ASN A 3 -5.48 2.56 10.39
CA ASN A 3 -4.45 2.11 11.34
C ASN A 3 -3.54 1.07 10.67
N LEU A 4 -2.23 1.34 10.70
CA LEU A 4 -1.22 0.41 10.25
C LEU A 4 -0.95 -0.65 11.33
N PRO A 5 -0.83 -1.93 10.96
CA PRO A 5 -0.40 -2.97 11.88
C PRO A 5 1.05 -2.75 12.30
N THR A 6 1.36 -3.08 13.56
CA THR A 6 2.74 -3.16 14.05
C THR A 6 3.20 -4.60 13.91
N LEU A 7 4.09 -4.87 12.96
CA LEU A 7 4.68 -6.21 12.79
C LEU A 7 5.80 -6.44 13.81
N LEU A 8 5.85 -7.65 14.36
CA LEU A 8 6.95 -8.16 15.16
C LEU A 8 8.22 -8.25 14.30
N ALA A 9 9.39 -8.17 14.93
CA ALA A 9 10.67 -8.26 14.21
C ALA A 9 10.80 -9.58 13.42
N THR A 10 10.21 -10.67 13.91
CA THR A 10 10.19 -11.99 13.25
C THR A 10 9.26 -12.05 12.04
N GLU A 11 8.28 -11.15 11.96
CA GLU A 11 7.30 -11.05 10.87
C GLU A 11 7.79 -10.15 9.73
N LYS A 12 8.71 -9.23 10.03
CA LYS A 12 9.34 -8.37 9.01
C LYS A 12 10.24 -9.20 8.09
N LEU A 13 10.24 -8.86 6.80
CA LEU A 13 11.10 -9.52 5.82
C LEU A 13 12.57 -9.37 6.22
N GLN A 14 13.24 -10.49 6.42
CA GLN A 14 14.65 -10.52 6.77
C GLN A 14 15.55 -10.30 5.54
N PRO A 15 16.79 -9.79 5.70
CA PRO A 15 17.69 -9.54 4.56
C PRO A 15 18.01 -10.79 3.72
N ASN A 16 18.01 -11.97 4.33
CA ASN A 16 18.20 -13.25 3.64
C ASN A 16 16.92 -13.79 2.97
N LYS A 17 15.80 -13.06 3.06
CA LYS A 17 14.47 -13.43 2.57
C LYS A 17 13.95 -14.80 3.04
N ALA A 18 14.46 -15.33 4.15
CA ALA A 18 14.08 -16.66 4.65
C ALA A 18 12.59 -16.77 5.02
N ASN A 19 11.96 -15.66 5.40
CA ASN A 19 10.54 -15.58 5.76
C ASN A 19 9.66 -14.90 4.69
N TYR A 20 10.09 -14.86 3.43
CA TYR A 20 9.40 -14.13 2.35
C TYR A 20 7.93 -14.53 2.19
N ALA A 21 7.63 -15.83 2.19
CA ALA A 21 6.25 -16.32 2.06
C ALA A 21 5.35 -15.81 3.21
N THR A 22 5.83 -15.88 4.45
CA THR A 22 5.10 -15.37 5.62
C THR A 22 4.88 -13.86 5.51
N PHE A 23 5.91 -13.11 5.14
CA PHE A 23 5.81 -11.68 4.90
C PHE A 23 4.74 -11.34 3.85
N LYS A 24 4.72 -12.05 2.71
CA LYS A 24 3.76 -11.84 1.62
C LYS A 24 2.32 -11.98 2.13
N VAL A 25 2.03 -13.10 2.79
CA VAL A 25 0.71 -13.39 3.36
C VAL A 25 0.27 -12.31 4.34
N LEU A 26 1.16 -11.87 5.25
CA LEU A 26 0.81 -10.85 6.23
C LEU A 26 0.42 -9.51 5.58
N ILE A 27 1.16 -9.07 4.57
CA ILE A 27 0.86 -7.80 3.88
C ILE A 27 -0.45 -7.92 3.08
N GLU A 28 -0.68 -9.04 2.42
CA GLU A 28 -1.90 -9.30 1.66
C GLU A 28 -3.14 -9.35 2.58
N GLU A 29 -3.08 -10.04 3.70
CA GLU A 29 -4.17 -10.10 4.69
C GLU A 29 -4.45 -8.74 5.33
N HIS A 30 -3.40 -7.97 5.64
CA HIS A 30 -3.56 -6.61 6.15
C HIS A 30 -4.20 -5.67 5.11
N ALA A 31 -3.86 -5.82 3.84
CA ALA A 31 -4.54 -5.09 2.77
C ALA A 31 -6.00 -5.52 2.62
N ALA A 32 -6.26 -6.84 2.64
CA ALA A 32 -7.59 -7.43 2.48
C ALA A 32 -8.55 -7.00 3.59
N SER A 33 -8.10 -7.03 4.85
CA SER A 33 -8.88 -6.57 6.01
C SER A 33 -9.34 -5.11 5.92
N LYS A 34 -8.78 -4.32 5.00
CA LYS A 34 -9.07 -2.89 4.81
C LYS A 34 -9.66 -2.56 3.43
N GLY A 35 -9.84 -3.55 2.56
CA GLY A 35 -10.25 -3.35 1.17
C GLY A 35 -9.19 -2.61 0.32
N LEU A 36 -7.90 -2.78 0.62
CA LEU A 36 -6.79 -2.08 -0.03
C LEU A 36 -5.96 -3.00 -0.95
N THR A 37 -6.37 -4.25 -1.18
CA THR A 37 -5.69 -5.20 -2.08
C THR A 37 -5.46 -4.63 -3.47
N GLY A 38 -6.39 -3.81 -3.95
CA GLY A 38 -6.31 -3.15 -5.24
C GLY A 38 -5.10 -2.23 -5.44
N TYR A 39 -4.46 -1.78 -4.35
CA TYR A 39 -3.21 -1.00 -4.41
C TYR A 39 -1.96 -1.88 -4.54
N LEU A 40 -2.03 -3.16 -4.14
CA LEU A 40 -0.94 -4.13 -4.32
C LEU A 40 -0.98 -4.74 -5.72
N ASP A 41 -2.17 -5.09 -6.23
CA ASP A 41 -2.35 -5.70 -7.55
C ASP A 41 -2.50 -4.67 -8.69
N GLY A 42 -2.76 -3.40 -8.36
CA GLY A 42 -2.85 -2.29 -9.30
C GLY A 42 -4.23 -2.07 -9.91
N THR A 43 -5.25 -2.79 -9.46
CA THR A 43 -6.64 -2.60 -9.91
C THR A 43 -7.25 -1.27 -9.47
N ILE A 44 -6.76 -0.66 -8.37
CA ILE A 44 -7.15 0.69 -7.95
C ILE A 44 -6.15 1.71 -8.50
N THR A 45 -6.41 2.16 -9.73
CA THR A 45 -5.57 3.12 -10.45
C THR A 45 -5.74 4.55 -9.93
N LYS A 46 -4.70 5.38 -10.09
CA LYS A 46 -4.75 6.81 -9.75
C LYS A 46 -5.84 7.52 -10.56
N PRO A 47 -6.83 8.16 -9.92
CA PRO A 47 -7.85 8.94 -10.63
C PRO A 47 -7.21 10.08 -11.42
N ALA A 48 -7.74 10.36 -12.61
CA ALA A 48 -7.35 11.53 -13.38
C ALA A 48 -7.76 12.82 -12.65
N LEU A 49 -6.96 13.88 -12.81
CA LEU A 49 -7.34 15.21 -12.34
C LEU A 49 -8.54 15.70 -13.15
N VAL A 50 -9.66 15.94 -12.47
CA VAL A 50 -10.85 16.51 -13.09
C VAL A 50 -10.76 18.03 -12.99
N THR A 51 -10.09 18.66 -13.95
CA THR A 51 -10.00 20.12 -14.06
C THR A 51 -11.34 20.64 -14.57
N GLY A 52 -12.21 21.15 -13.67
CA GLY A 52 -13.48 21.77 -14.06
C GLY A 52 -14.72 21.33 -13.27
N ALA A 53 -14.59 20.38 -12.33
CA ALA A 53 -15.68 20.07 -11.41
C ALA A 53 -15.76 21.13 -10.30
N SER A 54 -16.75 22.02 -10.40
CA SER A 54 -17.07 22.99 -9.35
C SER A 54 -17.78 22.28 -8.20
N GLY A 55 -17.03 21.58 -7.35
CA GLY A 55 -17.57 20.92 -6.16
C GLY A 55 -16.52 20.07 -5.43
N ILE A 56 -16.60 20.03 -4.11
CA ILE A 56 -15.81 19.10 -3.29
C ILE A 56 -16.38 17.69 -3.56
N PRO A 57 -15.58 16.73 -4.07
CA PRO A 57 -16.04 15.36 -4.27
C PRO A 57 -16.53 14.78 -2.94
N ALA A 58 -17.64 14.05 -2.96
CA ALA A 58 -18.10 13.33 -1.78
C ALA A 58 -17.06 12.30 -1.35
N ALA A 59 -16.79 12.22 -0.04
CA ALA A 59 -15.89 11.22 0.51
C ALA A 59 -16.42 9.80 0.23
N THR A 60 -15.52 8.91 -0.21
CA THR A 60 -15.84 7.51 -0.46
C THR A 60 -15.47 6.65 0.76
N PRO A 61 -16.14 5.51 0.96
CA PRO A 61 -15.70 4.53 1.94
C PRO A 61 -14.25 4.08 1.68
N VAL A 62 -13.53 3.70 2.75
CA VAL A 62 -12.11 3.30 2.68
C VAL A 62 -11.86 2.12 1.74
N PHE A 63 -12.84 1.23 1.63
CA PHE A 63 -12.85 0.05 0.78
C PHE A 63 -13.35 0.33 -0.65
N SER A 64 -13.59 1.60 -1.01
CA SER A 64 -13.97 1.98 -2.37
C SER A 64 -12.85 1.67 -3.36
N THR A 65 -13.22 1.06 -4.48
CA THR A 65 -12.34 0.80 -5.62
C THR A 65 -12.20 2.00 -6.56
N ALA A 66 -13.02 3.04 -6.38
CA ALA A 66 -12.98 4.29 -7.13
C ALA A 66 -12.86 5.49 -6.18
N PRO A 67 -11.70 5.65 -5.52
CA PRO A 67 -11.45 6.77 -4.61
C PRO A 67 -11.32 8.10 -5.36
N THR A 68 -11.43 9.22 -4.63
CA THR A 68 -10.98 10.53 -5.14
C THR A 68 -9.46 10.56 -5.27
N LEU A 69 -8.90 11.56 -5.96
CA LEU A 69 -7.44 11.69 -6.09
C LEU A 69 -6.73 11.84 -4.74
N GLU A 70 -7.30 12.60 -3.81
CA GLU A 70 -6.77 12.79 -2.47
C GLU A 70 -6.83 11.50 -1.66
N GLU A 71 -7.97 10.80 -1.70
CA GLU A 71 -8.14 9.51 -1.05
C GLU A 71 -7.18 8.46 -1.62
N TRP A 72 -7.02 8.43 -2.94
CA TRP A 72 -6.08 7.54 -3.60
C TRP A 72 -4.66 7.81 -3.12
N THR A 73 -4.25 9.08 -3.05
CA THR A 73 -2.91 9.50 -2.62
C THR A 73 -2.64 9.05 -1.17
N TYR A 74 -3.60 9.28 -0.28
CA TYR A 74 -3.52 8.85 1.11
C TYR A 74 -3.42 7.32 1.24
N ARG A 75 -4.35 6.57 0.62
CA ARG A 75 -4.41 5.10 0.71
C ARG A 75 -3.18 4.45 0.07
N ASN A 76 -2.71 4.96 -1.07
CA ASN A 76 -1.47 4.53 -1.71
C ASN A 76 -0.26 4.76 -0.79
N GLY A 77 -0.18 5.93 -0.14
CA GLY A 77 0.88 6.24 0.84
C GLY A 77 0.86 5.31 2.05
N VAL A 78 -0.32 4.99 2.57
CA VAL A 78 -0.51 4.03 3.66
C VAL A 78 -0.01 2.64 3.26
N MET A 79 -0.38 2.14 2.07
CA MET A 79 0.08 0.82 1.61
C MET A 79 1.58 0.77 1.36
N LYS A 80 2.17 1.83 0.80
CA LYS A 80 3.63 1.95 0.69
C LYS A 80 4.31 1.91 2.06
N SER A 81 3.76 2.64 3.04
CA SER A 81 4.30 2.66 4.40
C SER A 81 4.24 1.27 5.05
N LEU A 82 3.13 0.54 4.86
CA LEU A 82 2.99 -0.85 5.31
C LEU A 82 4.09 -1.74 4.73
N ILE A 83 4.30 -1.72 3.41
CA ILE A 83 5.32 -2.54 2.74
C ILE A 83 6.71 -2.19 3.27
N VAL A 84 7.09 -0.91 3.25
CA VAL A 84 8.46 -0.48 3.60
C VAL A 84 8.79 -0.72 5.06
N THR A 85 7.84 -0.51 5.98
CA THR A 85 8.08 -0.70 7.43
C THR A 85 8.07 -2.16 7.86
N ALA A 86 7.56 -3.03 6.99
CA ALA A 86 7.55 -4.48 7.14
C ALA A 86 8.81 -5.17 6.60
N ILE A 87 9.82 -4.42 6.16
CA ILE A 87 11.07 -4.96 5.61
C ILE A 87 12.25 -4.49 6.45
N VAL A 88 13.17 -5.40 6.79
CA VAL A 88 14.46 -5.05 7.38
C VAL A 88 15.39 -4.58 6.26
N ASP A 89 15.92 -3.36 6.39
CA ASP A 89 16.77 -2.71 5.38
C ASP A 89 16.14 -2.67 3.97
N PRO A 90 15.02 -1.95 3.78
CA PRO A 90 14.37 -1.86 2.48
C PRO A 90 15.27 -1.21 1.41
N ILE A 91 16.27 -0.41 1.80
CA ILE A 91 17.22 0.20 0.86
C ILE A 91 18.23 -0.84 0.38
N GLY A 92 18.86 -1.60 1.30
CA GLY A 92 19.81 -2.65 0.94
C GLY A 92 19.17 -3.79 0.13
N LEU A 93 17.86 -4.02 0.30
CA LEU A 93 17.09 -4.98 -0.50
C LEU A 93 16.57 -4.43 -1.84
N GLY A 94 16.85 -3.18 -2.17
CA GLY A 94 16.50 -2.59 -3.47
C GLY A 94 15.01 -2.24 -3.64
N VAL A 95 14.27 -2.09 -2.53
CA VAL A 95 12.83 -1.76 -2.57
C VAL A 95 12.62 -0.37 -3.16
N LYS A 96 11.77 -0.27 -4.19
CA LYS A 96 11.34 1.00 -4.79
C LYS A 96 10.40 1.72 -3.82
N ARG A 97 10.85 2.86 -3.29
CA ARG A 97 10.08 3.68 -2.34
C ARG A 97 9.38 4.87 -3.01
N GLU A 98 9.71 5.16 -4.26
CA GLU A 98 9.06 6.18 -5.08
C GLU A 98 7.89 5.56 -5.87
N GLY A 99 6.98 6.39 -6.39
CA GLY A 99 5.83 5.91 -7.16
C GLY A 99 4.69 5.31 -6.32
N THR A 100 4.08 4.24 -6.82
CA THR A 100 2.88 3.57 -6.32
C THR A 100 3.18 2.45 -5.31
N ALA A 101 2.17 2.06 -4.53
CA ALA A 101 2.23 0.88 -3.68
C ALA A 101 2.49 -0.40 -4.48
N LYS A 102 1.94 -0.50 -5.69
CA LYS A 102 2.23 -1.59 -6.61
C LYS A 102 3.69 -1.65 -7.03
N GLU A 103 4.27 -0.53 -7.47
CA GLU A 103 5.69 -0.49 -7.84
C GLU A 103 6.61 -0.83 -6.66
N CYS A 104 6.22 -0.41 -5.45
CA CYS A 104 6.89 -0.80 -4.22
C CYS A 104 6.77 -2.31 -4.00
N TRP A 105 5.56 -2.86 -4.08
CA TRP A 105 5.25 -4.28 -3.88
C TRP A 105 5.96 -5.21 -4.86
N ASP A 106 5.98 -4.86 -6.14
CA ASP A 106 6.63 -5.64 -7.20
C ASP A 106 8.16 -5.63 -7.10
N SER A 107 8.73 -4.71 -6.31
CA SER A 107 10.18 -4.60 -6.10
C SER A 107 10.71 -5.39 -4.89
N VAL A 108 9.83 -6.00 -4.11
CA VAL A 108 10.18 -6.78 -2.89
C VAL A 108 10.56 -8.21 -3.23
#